data_AF-A0A9E6EN93-F1
#
_entry.id   AF-A0A9E6EN93-F1
#
_cell.length_a   1.000
_cell.length_b   1.000
_cell.length_c   1.000
_cell.angle_alpha   90.00
_cell.angle_beta   90.00
_cell.angle_gamma   90.00
#
_symmetry.space_group_name_H-M   'P 1'
#
loop_
_entity.id
_entity.type
_entity.pdbx_description
1 polymer ?
#
loop_
_entity_poly.entity_id
_entity_poly.type
_entity_poly.pdbx_seq_one_letter_code
_entity_poly.pdbx_strand_id
1 'polypeptide(L)'
;MGLFDRFFKKESNVPPIVSREQRKPDMTSLFEGIAMWSAGKRFTEADPKYSEMIRSLPPDQASSMRLSRVPGTISITGEHPTVFGYPGSLELNMPALTSLSGMARVLLDLGYAGVEQETGAITESIMNRKFRFRISFFAEQHYPLVRLQIGFYSGLQEPLFLEVLSDILDRNVQDFYSSLIQKGSYEISAHAGREHLASVFCTIPDPDLFPVAEGLNMMVAHLKNITPSGWNMQKAVRSFERHHPLGEGMGVRS
;
A
#
# COMPACT_ATOMS: atom_id res chain seq x y z
N MET A 1 15.52 -12.61 -10.71
CA MET A 1 15.94 -11.56 -11.66
C MET A 1 14.92 -11.48 -12.78
N GLY A 2 14.45 -10.28 -13.12
CA GLY A 2 13.49 -10.03 -14.20
C GLY A 2 12.92 -8.62 -14.11
N LEU A 3 13.81 -7.63 -14.28
CA LEU A 3 13.49 -6.20 -14.27
C LEU A 3 12.67 -5.80 -15.52
N PHE A 4 11.83 -4.79 -15.29
CA PHE A 4 11.17 -3.85 -16.21
C PHE A 4 11.48 -3.96 -17.70
N ASP A 5 10.43 -4.23 -18.46
CA ASP A 5 10.36 -4.10 -19.92
C ASP A 5 8.88 -3.75 -20.17
N ARG A 6 8.46 -2.63 -20.77
CA ARG A 6 9.02 -1.78 -21.81
C ARG A 6 8.33 -0.42 -21.68
N PHE A 7 9.00 0.71 -21.98
CA PHE A 7 8.36 1.82 -22.72
C PHE A 7 9.30 2.93 -23.25
N PHE A 8 10.62 2.88 -23.03
CA PHE A 8 11.54 3.87 -23.62
C PHE A 8 12.75 3.22 -24.29
N LYS A 9 12.60 2.74 -25.52
CA LYS A 9 13.73 2.66 -26.46
C LYS A 9 13.65 3.86 -27.39
N LYS A 10 14.41 4.90 -27.06
CA LYS A 10 14.92 5.87 -28.04
C LYS A 10 16.40 6.06 -27.73
N GLU A 11 17.23 5.75 -28.71
CA GLU A 11 18.68 5.76 -28.64
C GLU A 11 19.21 7.10 -28.11
N SER A 12 20.07 7.06 -27.10
CA SER A 12 20.91 8.21 -26.77
C SER A 12 22.29 7.71 -26.32
N ASN A 13 23.31 8.17 -27.03
CA ASN A 13 24.70 8.10 -26.59
C ASN A 13 24.84 8.97 -25.35
N VAL A 14 24.84 8.36 -24.16
CA VAL A 14 25.05 9.07 -22.88
C VAL A 14 26.46 8.78 -22.36
N PRO A 15 27.25 9.80 -21.93
CA PRO A 15 28.58 9.62 -21.36
C PRO A 15 28.54 8.80 -20.05
N PRO A 16 29.69 8.30 -19.54
CA PRO A 16 29.71 7.42 -18.37
C PRO A 16 29.06 8.07 -17.15
N ILE A 17 28.12 7.34 -16.53
CA ILE A 17 27.32 7.78 -15.39
C ILE A 17 28.25 7.89 -14.18
N VAL A 18 28.55 9.12 -13.77
CA VAL A 18 29.07 9.44 -12.43
C VAL A 18 28.07 8.86 -11.43
N SER A 19 28.53 8.01 -10.51
CA SER A 19 27.71 7.43 -9.45
C SER A 19 27.21 8.54 -8.53
N ARG A 20 26.13 9.22 -8.93
CA ARG A 20 25.27 9.93 -8.00
C ARG A 20 24.79 8.88 -7.02
N GLU A 21 25.15 9.02 -5.75
CA GLU A 21 24.41 8.37 -4.67
C GLU A 21 22.93 8.64 -4.96
N GLN A 22 22.21 7.61 -5.41
CA GLN A 22 20.78 7.72 -5.65
C GLN A 22 20.17 7.90 -4.27
N ARG A 23 19.87 9.16 -3.92
CA ARG A 23 19.19 9.48 -2.68
C ARG A 23 17.69 9.31 -2.93
N LYS A 24 17.02 8.50 -2.10
CA LYS A 24 15.55 8.35 -2.17
C LYS A 24 14.92 9.74 -2.10
N PRO A 25 13.96 10.08 -2.98
CA PRO A 25 13.19 11.31 -2.85
C PRO A 25 12.62 11.44 -1.43
N ASP A 26 12.66 12.65 -0.87
CA ASP A 26 12.09 12.91 0.45
C ASP A 26 10.56 12.91 0.35
N MET A 27 9.94 11.79 0.75
CA MET A 27 8.49 11.63 0.75
C MET A 27 7.78 12.65 1.64
N THR A 28 8.43 13.13 2.70
CA THR A 28 7.85 14.14 3.60
C THR A 28 7.65 15.43 2.84
N SER A 29 8.74 15.98 2.26
CA SER A 29 8.69 17.18 1.43
C SER A 29 7.78 17.01 0.20
N LEU A 30 7.74 15.81 -0.38
CA LEU A 30 6.90 15.51 -1.54
C LEU A 30 5.41 15.68 -1.23
N PHE A 31 4.94 15.05 -0.14
CA PHE A 31 3.52 15.08 0.23
C PHE A 31 3.12 16.39 0.90
N GLU A 32 4.02 17.06 1.62
CA GLU A 32 3.81 18.46 2.04
C GLU A 32 3.49 19.36 0.84
N GLY A 33 4.14 19.13 -0.30
CA GLY A 33 3.90 19.83 -1.55
C GLY A 33 2.51 19.61 -2.19
N ILE A 34 1.67 18.73 -1.64
CA ILE A 34 0.26 18.52 -2.04
C ILE A 34 -0.71 18.56 -0.85
N ALA A 35 -0.25 18.96 0.32
CA ALA A 35 -1.03 18.90 1.57
C ALA A 35 -2.34 19.68 1.49
N MET A 36 -2.35 20.83 0.79
CA MET A 36 -3.54 21.67 0.61
C MET A 36 -4.67 20.98 -0.18
N TRP A 37 -4.36 19.92 -0.92
CA TRP A 37 -5.30 19.14 -1.72
C TRP A 37 -5.64 17.79 -1.08
N SER A 38 -4.92 17.43 -0.01
CA SER A 38 -5.03 16.11 0.60
C SER A 38 -6.29 16.00 1.46
N ALA A 39 -6.95 14.85 1.36
CA ALA A 39 -8.22 14.54 2.01
C ALA A 39 -8.10 13.34 2.97
N GLY A 40 -9.18 13.05 3.68
CA GLY A 40 -9.22 12.01 4.71
C GLY A 40 -8.66 12.48 6.06
N LYS A 41 -8.77 11.61 7.06
CA LYS A 41 -8.21 11.84 8.41
C LYS A 41 -7.04 10.90 8.62
N ARG A 42 -5.95 11.41 9.21
CA ARG A 42 -4.91 10.55 9.78
C ARG A 42 -5.40 9.90 11.06
N PHE A 43 -4.74 8.81 11.45
CA PHE A 43 -4.94 8.25 12.79
C PHE A 43 -4.65 9.26 13.92
N THR A 44 -3.64 10.10 13.74
CA THR A 44 -3.29 11.21 14.65
C THR A 44 -4.24 12.40 14.59
N GLU A 45 -5.24 12.38 13.70
CA GLU A 45 -6.25 13.43 13.54
C GLU A 45 -7.66 12.93 13.89
N ALA A 46 -7.85 11.62 14.08
CA ALA A 46 -9.15 11.01 14.30
C ALA A 46 -9.70 11.24 15.72
N ASP A 47 -8.82 11.25 16.75
CA ASP A 47 -9.12 11.60 18.14
C ASP A 47 -7.82 12.00 18.88
N PRO A 48 -7.79 13.09 19.67
CA PRO A 48 -6.65 13.43 20.53
C PRO A 48 -6.20 12.28 21.43
N LYS A 49 -7.15 11.49 21.95
CA LYS A 49 -6.88 10.31 22.78
C LYS A 49 -6.08 9.26 22.01
N TYR A 50 -6.45 8.98 20.75
CA TYR A 50 -5.70 8.05 19.91
C TYR A 50 -4.34 8.60 19.53
N SER A 51 -4.21 9.91 19.38
CA SER A 51 -2.94 10.55 19.04
C SER A 51 -1.87 10.34 20.11
N GLU A 52 -2.22 10.54 21.38
CA GLU A 52 -1.32 10.26 22.50
C GLU A 52 -0.97 8.78 22.59
N MET A 53 -1.98 7.91 22.44
CA MET A 53 -1.78 6.46 22.44
C MET A 53 -0.83 6.01 21.32
N ILE A 54 -1.02 6.51 20.09
CA ILE A 54 -0.16 6.17 18.95
C ILE A 54 1.26 6.70 19.13
N ARG A 55 1.44 7.91 19.70
CA ARG A 55 2.77 8.44 20.02
C ARG A 55 3.49 7.62 21.10
N SER A 56 2.72 6.98 21.98
CA SER A 56 3.26 6.10 23.02
C SER A 56 3.58 4.70 22.52
N LEU A 57 3.05 4.31 21.35
CA LEU A 57 3.41 3.04 20.73
C LEU A 57 4.90 3.07 20.40
N PRO A 58 5.67 2.05 20.78
CA PRO A 58 7.08 2.05 20.47
C PRO A 58 7.27 1.91 18.95
N PRO A 59 8.17 2.71 18.36
CA PRO A 59 8.45 2.60 16.94
C PRO A 59 8.95 1.19 16.62
N ASP A 60 8.49 0.67 15.48
CA ASP A 60 8.95 -0.60 14.94
C ASP A 60 8.71 -1.83 15.87
N GLN A 61 7.77 -1.75 16.83
CA GLN A 61 7.42 -2.91 17.64
C GLN A 61 6.63 -3.98 16.86
N ALA A 62 6.92 -5.25 17.17
CA ALA A 62 6.29 -6.47 16.66
C ALA A 62 4.85 -6.64 17.17
N SER A 63 4.03 -5.61 17.00
CA SER A 63 2.65 -5.58 17.43
C SER A 63 1.74 -5.71 16.21
N SER A 64 0.99 -6.82 16.15
CA SER A 64 0.19 -7.12 14.97
C SER A 64 -1.10 -6.32 14.95
N MET A 65 -1.47 -5.79 13.78
CA MET A 65 -2.74 -5.12 13.57
C MET A 65 -3.84 -6.16 13.41
N ARG A 66 -4.85 -6.09 14.29
CA ARG A 66 -6.04 -6.94 14.23
C ARG A 66 -7.30 -6.14 14.04
N LEU A 67 -8.26 -6.67 13.30
CA LEU A 67 -9.62 -6.14 13.29
C LEU A 67 -10.26 -6.38 14.66
N SER A 68 -10.88 -5.34 15.22
CA SER A 68 -11.71 -5.53 16.41
C SER A 68 -13.09 -6.06 16.02
N ARG A 69 -13.91 -6.49 16.98
CA ARG A 69 -15.31 -6.85 16.71
C ARG A 69 -16.19 -5.65 16.32
N VAL A 70 -15.75 -4.43 16.60
CA VAL A 70 -16.48 -3.20 16.26
C VAL A 70 -16.06 -2.69 14.88
N PRO A 71 -16.97 -2.57 13.90
CA PRO A 71 -16.67 -2.03 12.57
C PRO A 71 -15.94 -0.68 12.62
N GLY A 72 -15.00 -0.48 11.69
CA GLY A 72 -14.21 0.75 11.63
C GLY A 72 -13.21 0.92 12.78
N THR A 73 -12.83 -0.15 13.48
CA THR A 73 -11.79 -0.11 14.52
C THR A 73 -10.79 -1.23 14.35
N ILE A 74 -9.55 -0.93 14.76
CA ILE A 74 -8.44 -1.88 14.78
C ILE A 74 -7.83 -1.94 16.16
N SER A 75 -7.21 -3.07 16.46
CA SER A 75 -6.47 -3.30 17.68
C SER A 75 -5.03 -3.65 17.37
N ILE A 76 -4.11 -3.13 18.14
CA ILE A 76 -2.69 -3.46 18.06
C ILE A 76 -2.41 -4.44 19.19
N THR A 77 -2.10 -5.69 18.85
CA THR A 77 -1.84 -6.75 19.83
C THR A 77 -0.38 -6.76 20.29
N GLY A 78 -0.17 -7.08 21.58
CA GLY A 78 1.13 -7.07 22.25
C GLY A 78 0.93 -7.20 23.77
N GLU A 79 1.92 -6.81 24.58
CA GLU A 79 1.81 -6.82 26.05
C GLU A 79 0.65 -5.93 26.56
N HIS A 80 0.32 -4.86 25.82
CA HIS A 80 -0.78 -3.95 26.12
C HIS A 80 -1.67 -3.74 24.88
N PRO A 81 -2.64 -4.64 24.64
CA PRO A 81 -3.49 -4.56 23.46
C PRO A 81 -4.31 -3.26 23.49
N THR A 82 -4.29 -2.54 22.37
CA THR A 82 -4.86 -1.20 22.28
C THR A 82 -5.80 -1.09 21.10
N VAL A 83 -7.04 -0.64 21.32
CA VAL A 83 -8.08 -0.50 20.27
C VAL A 83 -8.31 0.97 19.94
N PHE A 84 -8.44 1.29 18.65
CA PHE A 84 -8.70 2.65 18.17
C PHE A 84 -9.47 2.65 16.83
N GLY A 85 -10.06 3.80 16.51
CA GLY A 85 -10.83 3.99 15.28
C GLY A 85 -9.94 4.02 14.04
N TYR A 86 -10.29 3.23 13.03
CA TYR A 86 -9.71 3.27 11.70
C TYR A 86 -10.33 4.45 10.92
N PRO A 87 -9.54 5.42 10.45
CA PRO A 87 -10.06 6.66 9.87
C PRO A 87 -10.52 6.53 8.40
N GLY A 88 -10.27 5.39 7.73
CA GLY A 88 -10.71 5.13 6.35
C GLY A 88 -11.90 4.16 6.25
N SER A 89 -12.28 3.79 5.03
CA SER A 89 -13.17 2.65 4.78
C SER A 89 -12.37 1.35 4.74
N LEU A 90 -12.90 0.31 5.37
CA LEU A 90 -12.39 -1.06 5.22
C LEU A 90 -13.34 -1.79 4.28
N GLU A 91 -12.89 -2.00 3.05
CA GLU A 91 -13.63 -2.73 2.02
C GLU A 91 -13.17 -4.19 2.00
N LEU A 92 -14.12 -5.12 1.96
CA LEU A 92 -13.81 -6.53 1.90
C LEU A 92 -13.06 -6.86 0.62
N ASN A 93 -12.05 -7.72 0.72
CA ASN A 93 -11.22 -8.18 -0.39
C ASN A 93 -10.40 -7.08 -1.08
N MET A 94 -10.29 -5.89 -0.47
CA MET A 94 -9.43 -4.81 -0.94
C MET A 94 -8.39 -4.46 0.13
N PRO A 95 -7.10 -4.32 -0.23
CA PRO A 95 -6.09 -3.89 0.72
C PRO A 95 -6.36 -2.47 1.22
N ALA A 96 -6.43 -2.32 2.55
CA ALA A 96 -6.47 -1.00 3.18
C ALA A 96 -5.06 -0.61 3.65
N LEU A 97 -4.64 0.62 3.31
CA LEU A 97 -3.28 1.10 3.51
C LEU A 97 -3.25 2.18 4.60
N THR A 98 -2.29 2.06 5.52
CA THR A 98 -2.09 3.10 6.55
C THR A 98 -0.69 3.05 7.16
N SER A 99 -0.38 4.00 8.04
CA SER A 99 0.78 3.94 8.93
C SER A 99 0.37 4.08 10.38
N LEU A 100 1.02 3.29 11.24
CA LEU A 100 0.88 3.39 12.68
C LEU A 100 2.25 3.39 13.32
N SER A 101 2.52 4.40 14.14
CA SER A 101 3.82 4.58 14.80
C SER A 101 5.00 4.58 13.80
N GLY A 102 4.80 5.12 12.59
CA GLY A 102 5.80 5.17 11.53
C GLY A 102 6.07 3.85 10.80
N MET A 103 5.27 2.81 11.07
CA MET A 103 5.32 1.53 10.33
C MET A 103 4.21 1.51 9.28
N ALA A 104 4.57 1.24 8.03
CA ALA A 104 3.61 0.99 6.96
C ALA A 104 2.85 -0.31 7.23
N ARG A 105 1.52 -0.29 7.11
CA ARG A 105 0.68 -1.46 7.38
C ARG A 105 -0.36 -1.64 6.29
N VAL A 106 -0.53 -2.90 5.88
CA VAL A 106 -1.54 -3.36 4.95
C VAL A 106 -2.53 -4.24 5.70
N LEU A 107 -3.80 -3.89 5.65
CA LEU A 107 -4.89 -4.64 6.28
C LEU A 107 -5.73 -5.31 5.20
N LEU A 108 -5.92 -6.62 5.32
CA LEU A 108 -6.81 -7.41 4.49
C LEU A 108 -7.97 -7.91 5.35
N ASP A 109 -9.20 -7.59 4.96
CA ASP A 109 -10.42 -8.20 5.49
C ASP A 109 -11.07 -9.01 4.36
N LEU A 110 -10.98 -10.33 4.45
CA LEU A 110 -11.44 -11.23 3.40
C LEU A 110 -12.89 -11.64 3.67
N GLY A 111 -13.72 -11.55 2.64
CA GLY A 111 -15.14 -11.87 2.70
C GLY A 111 -15.69 -12.40 1.39
N TYR A 112 -14.84 -12.99 0.54
CA TYR A 112 -15.29 -13.71 -0.65
C TYR A 112 -15.87 -15.08 -0.28
N ALA A 113 -16.76 -15.59 -1.13
CA ALA A 113 -17.39 -16.88 -0.89
C ALA A 113 -16.35 -18.01 -0.91
N GLY A 114 -16.30 -18.82 0.15
CA GLY A 114 -15.35 -19.93 0.25
C GLY A 114 -14.04 -19.59 0.97
N VAL A 115 -13.91 -18.37 1.53
CA VAL A 115 -12.71 -17.96 2.25
C VAL A 115 -12.42 -18.87 3.45
N GLU A 116 -13.44 -19.41 4.11
CA GLU A 116 -13.30 -20.25 5.31
C GLU A 116 -12.47 -21.50 5.03
N GLN A 117 -12.69 -22.13 3.86
CA GLN A 117 -11.96 -23.33 3.44
C GLN A 117 -10.51 -23.03 3.01
N GLU A 118 -10.21 -21.77 2.68
CA GLU A 118 -8.90 -21.33 2.19
C GLU A 118 -8.04 -20.65 3.27
N THR A 119 -8.62 -20.35 4.44
CA THR A 119 -7.93 -19.68 5.57
C THR A 119 -6.57 -20.28 5.93
N GLY A 120 -6.46 -21.62 5.94
CA GLY A 120 -5.21 -22.32 6.25
C GLY A 120 -4.09 -22.01 5.25
N ALA A 121 -4.40 -22.04 3.95
CA ALA A 121 -3.43 -21.75 2.89
C ALA A 121 -3.01 -20.27 2.86
N ILE A 122 -3.95 -19.36 3.13
CA ILE A 122 -3.67 -17.92 3.24
C ILE A 122 -2.78 -17.65 4.46
N THR A 123 -3.11 -18.25 5.61
CA THR A 123 -2.33 -18.17 6.85
C THR A 123 -0.90 -18.65 6.61
N GLU A 124 -0.73 -19.84 6.02
CA GLU A 124 0.58 -20.39 5.69
C GLU A 124 1.36 -19.47 4.74
N SER A 125 0.69 -18.95 3.70
CA SER A 125 1.31 -18.06 2.73
C SER A 125 1.81 -16.76 3.38
N ILE A 126 1.04 -16.16 4.28
CA ILE A 126 1.43 -14.96 5.00
C ILE A 126 2.61 -15.25 5.94
N MET A 127 2.46 -16.26 6.82
CA MET A 127 3.49 -16.56 7.83
C MET A 127 4.83 -16.96 7.20
N ASN A 128 4.79 -17.66 6.07
CA ASN A 128 5.99 -18.07 5.33
C ASN A 128 6.44 -17.05 4.27
N ARG A 129 5.78 -15.89 4.16
CA ARG A 129 6.07 -14.85 3.15
C ARG A 129 6.03 -15.38 1.71
N LYS A 130 5.17 -16.36 1.45
CA LYS A 130 4.92 -16.97 0.12
C LYS A 130 3.77 -16.26 -0.61
N PHE A 131 3.79 -14.94 -0.63
CA PHE A 131 2.88 -14.11 -1.41
C PHE A 131 3.70 -13.12 -2.24
N ARG A 132 3.09 -12.53 -3.27
CA ARG A 132 3.73 -11.46 -4.05
C ARG A 132 3.13 -10.13 -3.65
N PHE A 133 4.00 -9.14 -3.49
CA PHE A 133 3.64 -7.75 -3.25
C PHE A 133 4.19 -6.90 -4.39
N ARG A 134 3.35 -6.08 -5.02
CA ARG A 134 3.75 -5.25 -6.15
C ARG A 134 3.10 -3.87 -6.07
N ILE A 135 3.88 -2.83 -6.39
CA ILE A 135 3.39 -1.46 -6.59
C ILE A 135 3.65 -1.07 -8.04
N SER A 136 2.66 -0.48 -8.71
CA SER A 136 2.75 0.01 -10.10
C SER A 136 2.12 1.40 -10.22
N PHE A 137 2.53 2.16 -11.23
CA PHE A 137 2.16 3.56 -11.40
C PHE A 137 1.53 3.79 -12.77
N PHE A 138 0.44 4.55 -12.81
CA PHE A 138 -0.30 4.84 -14.04
C PHE A 138 -0.60 6.33 -14.12
N ALA A 139 0.03 7.01 -15.08
CA ALA A 139 -0.16 8.44 -15.32
C ALA A 139 -1.44 8.70 -16.13
N GLU A 140 -2.59 8.27 -15.62
CA GLU A 140 -3.88 8.50 -16.26
C GLU A 140 -4.15 10.01 -16.43
N GLN A 141 -4.80 10.36 -17.53
CA GLN A 141 -5.00 11.76 -17.93
C GLN A 141 -5.76 12.59 -16.88
N HIS A 142 -6.71 11.96 -16.19
CA HIS A 142 -7.62 12.64 -15.27
C HIS A 142 -7.18 12.59 -13.82
N TYR A 143 -6.35 11.62 -13.45
CA TYR A 143 -5.88 11.43 -12.09
C TYR A 143 -4.80 10.34 -12.06
N PRO A 144 -3.57 10.58 -11.59
CA PRO A 144 -2.57 9.51 -11.47
C PRO A 144 -3.04 8.42 -10.50
N LEU A 145 -2.80 7.16 -10.85
CA LEU A 145 -3.16 6.01 -10.02
C LEU A 145 -1.93 5.25 -9.58
N VAL A 146 -1.90 4.87 -8.31
CA VAL A 146 -0.89 3.96 -7.75
C VAL A 146 -1.57 2.64 -7.41
N ARG A 147 -1.24 1.57 -8.12
CA ARG A 147 -1.82 0.24 -7.88
C ARG A 147 -0.92 -0.53 -6.92
N LEU A 148 -1.50 -1.01 -5.83
CA LEU A 148 -0.87 -2.00 -4.96
C LEU A 148 -1.57 -3.34 -5.15
N GLN A 149 -0.80 -4.41 -5.36
CA GLN A 149 -1.30 -5.75 -5.59
C GLN A 149 -0.65 -6.74 -4.63
N ILE A 150 -1.46 -7.67 -4.13
CA ILE A 150 -1.05 -8.79 -3.29
C ILE A 150 -1.60 -10.07 -3.92
N GLY A 151 -0.71 -11.02 -4.22
CA GLY A 151 -1.07 -12.27 -4.87
C GLY A 151 -0.73 -13.49 -4.01
N PHE A 152 -1.69 -14.40 -3.87
CA PHE A 152 -1.53 -15.72 -3.25
C PHE A 152 -1.73 -16.79 -4.32
N TYR A 153 -0.82 -17.78 -4.38
CA TYR A 153 -0.73 -18.71 -5.53
C TYR A 153 -0.80 -20.19 -5.14
N SER A 154 -0.78 -20.51 -3.85
CA SER A 154 -0.57 -21.87 -3.38
C SER A 154 -1.62 -22.24 -2.34
N GLY A 155 -2.17 -23.45 -2.47
CA GLY A 155 -3.16 -23.99 -1.53
C GLY A 155 -4.57 -23.39 -1.65
N LEU A 156 -4.85 -22.62 -2.71
CA LEU A 156 -6.17 -22.03 -3.01
C LEU A 156 -6.82 -22.74 -4.20
N GLN A 157 -8.14 -22.66 -4.32
CA GLN A 157 -8.86 -23.19 -5.49
C GLN A 157 -8.45 -22.46 -6.77
N GLU A 158 -8.32 -21.14 -6.68
CA GLU A 158 -7.78 -20.26 -7.71
C GLU A 158 -6.80 -19.27 -7.07
N PRO A 159 -5.81 -18.73 -7.83
CA PRO A 159 -4.95 -17.68 -7.30
C PRO A 159 -5.76 -16.46 -6.85
N LEU A 160 -5.56 -16.04 -5.59
CA LEU A 160 -6.21 -14.87 -5.04
C LEU A 160 -5.38 -13.63 -5.32
N PHE A 161 -5.96 -12.68 -6.06
CA PHE A 161 -5.37 -11.38 -6.33
C PHE A 161 -6.18 -10.28 -5.64
N LEU A 162 -5.56 -9.64 -4.66
CA LEU A 162 -6.12 -8.48 -3.96
C LEU A 162 -5.42 -7.23 -4.47
N GLU A 163 -6.16 -6.18 -4.76
CA GLU A 163 -5.57 -4.93 -5.22
C GLU A 163 -6.35 -3.70 -4.81
N VAL A 164 -5.64 -2.59 -4.73
CA VAL A 164 -6.21 -1.27 -4.47
C VAL A 164 -5.55 -0.25 -5.41
N LEU A 165 -6.37 0.62 -5.98
CA LEU A 165 -5.94 1.82 -6.69
C LEU A 165 -5.89 2.95 -5.65
N SER A 166 -4.69 3.20 -5.16
CA SER A 166 -4.43 4.11 -4.05
C SER A 166 -4.59 5.56 -4.50
N ASP A 167 -5.43 6.30 -3.78
CA ASP A 167 -5.57 7.74 -3.92
C ASP A 167 -4.36 8.43 -3.27
N ILE A 168 -3.48 9.05 -4.07
CA ILE A 168 -2.29 9.76 -3.56
C ILE A 168 -2.63 11.03 -2.76
N LEU A 169 -3.88 11.51 -2.81
CA LEU A 169 -4.38 12.60 -1.98
C LEU A 169 -4.96 12.12 -0.65
N ASP A 170 -5.16 10.81 -0.45
CA ASP A 170 -5.58 10.27 0.83
C ASP A 170 -4.42 10.29 1.84
N ARG A 171 -4.66 10.90 3.00
CA ARG A 171 -3.63 11.06 4.04
C ARG A 171 -3.11 9.74 4.61
N ASN A 172 -3.92 8.69 4.71
CA ASN A 172 -3.46 7.38 5.16
C ASN A 172 -2.58 6.70 4.11
N VAL A 173 -2.92 6.86 2.83
CA VAL A 173 -2.09 6.39 1.71
C VAL A 173 -0.73 7.10 1.69
N GLN A 174 -0.72 8.42 1.89
CA GLN A 174 0.52 9.19 2.01
C GLN A 174 1.38 8.72 3.19
N ASP A 175 0.77 8.57 4.37
CA ASP A 175 1.48 8.11 5.58
C ASP A 175 2.04 6.68 5.39
N PHE A 176 1.30 5.79 4.71
CA PHE A 176 1.76 4.46 4.33
C PHE A 176 3.01 4.51 3.45
N TYR A 177 2.96 5.24 2.33
CA TYR A 177 4.10 5.30 1.39
C TYR A 177 5.31 6.00 2.00
N SER A 178 5.12 7.09 2.75
CA SER A 178 6.20 7.74 3.50
C SER A 178 6.92 6.76 4.41
N SER A 179 6.16 6.01 5.21
CA SER A 179 6.70 5.02 6.15
C SER A 179 7.42 3.88 5.41
N LEU A 180 6.82 3.37 4.32
CA LEU A 180 7.38 2.28 3.53
C LEU A 180 8.74 2.68 2.91
N ILE A 181 8.83 3.85 2.28
CA ILE A 181 10.05 4.32 1.61
C ILE A 181 11.15 4.65 2.64
N GLN A 182 10.78 5.24 3.77
CA GLN A 182 11.73 5.64 4.81
C GLN A 182 12.32 4.42 5.53
N LYS A 183 11.48 3.45 5.90
CA LYS A 183 11.87 2.31 6.74
C LYS A 183 12.26 1.07 5.93
N GLY A 184 11.75 0.94 4.71
CA GLY A 184 11.90 -0.25 3.90
C GLY A 184 11.22 -1.49 4.50
N SER A 185 10.25 -1.29 5.38
CA SER A 185 9.51 -2.36 6.01
C SER A 185 8.01 -2.06 6.04
N TYR A 186 7.22 -3.13 6.03
CA TYR A 186 5.78 -3.05 6.23
C TYR A 186 5.28 -4.28 6.98
N GLU A 187 4.11 -4.14 7.60
CA GLU A 187 3.32 -5.26 8.08
C GLU A 187 2.19 -5.56 7.10
N ILE A 188 1.90 -6.84 6.88
CA ILE A 188 0.63 -7.28 6.30
C ILE A 188 -0.14 -8.10 7.33
N SER A 189 -1.41 -7.77 7.51
CA SER A 189 -2.32 -8.44 8.45
C SER A 189 -3.60 -8.86 7.74
N ALA A 190 -3.90 -10.15 7.77
CA ALA A 190 -5.09 -10.70 7.12
C ALA A 190 -6.10 -11.26 8.11
N HIS A 191 -7.36 -11.11 7.72
CA HIS A 191 -8.53 -11.50 8.47
C HIS A 191 -9.54 -12.15 7.53
N ALA A 192 -10.38 -13.03 8.05
CA ALA A 192 -11.58 -13.50 7.37
C ALA A 192 -12.79 -13.24 8.26
N GLY A 193 -13.76 -12.45 7.77
CA GLY A 193 -14.91 -12.06 8.58
C GLY A 193 -14.52 -11.40 9.91
N ARG A 194 -13.50 -10.54 9.91
CA ARG A 194 -12.90 -9.90 11.10
C ARG A 194 -12.18 -10.82 12.09
N GLU A 195 -12.14 -12.12 11.86
CA GLU A 195 -11.29 -13.05 12.64
C GLU A 195 -9.85 -13.00 12.11
N HIS A 196 -8.88 -12.92 13.01
CA HIS A 196 -7.47 -12.81 12.67
C HIS A 196 -6.94 -14.14 12.11
N LEU A 197 -6.30 -14.09 10.94
CA LEU A 197 -5.65 -15.23 10.32
C LEU A 197 -4.14 -15.23 10.61
N ALA A 198 -3.46 -14.19 10.14
CA ALA A 198 -2.01 -14.08 10.23
C ALA A 198 -1.55 -12.62 10.07
N SER A 199 -0.40 -12.33 10.65
CA SER A 199 0.29 -11.06 10.46
C SER A 199 1.79 -11.31 10.34
N VAL A 200 2.44 -10.65 9.38
CA VAL A 200 3.89 -10.77 9.21
C VAL A 200 4.50 -9.42 8.88
N PHE A 201 5.71 -9.19 9.40
CA PHE A 201 6.57 -8.07 9.01
C PHE A 201 7.48 -8.49 7.85
N CYS A 202 7.52 -7.64 6.84
CA CYS A 202 8.27 -7.80 5.61
C CYS A 202 9.23 -6.62 5.42
N THR A 203 10.32 -6.90 4.73
CA THR A 203 11.35 -5.90 4.40
C THR A 203 11.50 -5.88 2.88
N ILE A 204 11.62 -4.69 2.32
CA ILE A 204 11.90 -4.45 0.90
C ILE A 204 13.28 -3.80 0.83
N PRO A 205 14.23 -4.34 0.05
CA PRO A 205 15.56 -3.78 -0.05
C PRO A 205 15.52 -2.46 -0.83
N ASP A 206 16.46 -1.55 -0.55
CA ASP A 206 16.51 -0.23 -1.19
C ASP A 206 16.44 -0.24 -2.74
N PRO A 207 17.13 -1.16 -3.46
CA PRO A 207 17.01 -1.27 -4.92
C PRO A 207 15.57 -1.42 -5.44
N ASP A 208 14.68 -2.03 -4.66
CA ASP A 208 13.27 -2.20 -5.02
C ASP A 208 12.40 -1.02 -4.53
N LEU A 209 12.86 -0.25 -3.54
CA LEU A 209 12.19 0.96 -3.04
C LEU A 209 12.48 2.19 -3.87
N PHE A 210 13.68 2.32 -4.46
CA PHE A 210 14.01 3.48 -5.30
C PHE A 210 13.01 3.70 -6.44
N PRO A 211 12.64 2.68 -7.24
CA PRO A 211 11.64 2.84 -8.29
C PRO A 211 10.26 3.24 -7.76
N VAL A 212 9.90 2.80 -6.55
CA VAL A 212 8.63 3.18 -5.91
C VAL A 212 8.65 4.66 -5.52
N ALA A 213 9.73 5.13 -4.91
CA ALA A 213 9.87 6.53 -4.52
C ALA A 213 9.91 7.48 -5.74
N GLU A 214 10.62 7.11 -6.80
CA GLU A 214 10.61 7.86 -8.06
C GLU A 214 9.24 7.84 -8.74
N GLY A 215 8.56 6.69 -8.75
CA GLY A 215 7.21 6.57 -9.29
C GLY A 215 6.22 7.49 -8.57
N LEU A 216 6.26 7.56 -7.24
CA LEU A 216 5.44 8.48 -6.44
C LEU A 216 5.76 9.94 -6.76
N ASN A 217 7.05 10.29 -6.85
CA ASN A 217 7.49 11.63 -7.23
C ASN A 217 6.93 12.04 -8.62
N MET A 218 6.99 11.12 -9.60
CA MET A 218 6.40 11.33 -10.91
C MET A 218 4.88 11.48 -10.87
N MET A 219 4.18 10.67 -10.07
CA MET A 219 2.71 10.76 -9.94
C MET A 219 2.29 12.11 -9.34
N VAL A 220 3.00 12.58 -8.32
CA VAL A 220 2.74 13.90 -7.72
C VAL A 220 3.03 15.04 -8.71
N ALA A 221 4.12 14.96 -9.47
CA ALA A 221 4.42 15.92 -10.53
C ALA A 221 3.32 15.93 -11.61
N HIS A 222 2.83 14.76 -12.01
CA HIS A 222 1.72 14.63 -12.96
C HIS A 222 0.42 15.21 -12.40
N LEU A 223 0.08 14.93 -11.14
CA LEU A 223 -1.09 15.50 -10.46
C LEU A 223 -1.06 17.03 -10.52
N LYS A 224 0.09 17.65 -10.22
CA LYS A 224 0.31 19.10 -10.26
C LYS A 224 0.14 19.71 -11.65
N ASN A 225 0.35 18.93 -12.71
CA ASN A 225 0.15 19.36 -14.10
C ASN A 225 -1.32 19.27 -14.55
N ILE A 226 -2.18 18.60 -13.79
CA ILE A 226 -3.63 18.58 -14.02
C ILE A 226 -4.25 19.67 -13.15
N THR A 227 -5.09 20.52 -13.73
CA THR A 227 -5.82 21.52 -12.93
C THR A 227 -6.71 20.81 -11.90
N PRO A 228 -6.87 21.33 -10.67
CA PRO A 228 -7.69 20.67 -9.65
C PRO A 228 -9.14 20.40 -10.08
N SER A 229 -9.72 21.27 -10.90
CA SER A 229 -11.05 21.07 -11.50
C SER A 229 -11.11 19.92 -12.51
N GLY A 230 -9.96 19.48 -13.03
CA GLY A 230 -9.80 18.37 -13.96
C GLY A 230 -9.55 17.03 -13.27
N TRP A 231 -9.30 17.02 -11.95
CA TRP A 231 -9.09 15.78 -11.20
C TRP A 231 -10.36 14.95 -11.14
N ASN A 232 -10.28 13.71 -11.63
CA ASN A 232 -11.40 12.79 -11.58
C ASN A 232 -10.91 11.34 -11.46
N MET A 233 -10.75 10.90 -10.20
CA MET A 233 -10.29 9.55 -9.88
C MET A 233 -11.20 8.47 -10.46
N GLN A 234 -12.53 8.60 -10.35
CA GLN A 234 -13.46 7.60 -10.90
C GLN A 234 -13.32 7.45 -12.42
N LYS A 235 -13.07 8.56 -13.14
CA LYS A 235 -12.82 8.51 -14.58
C LYS A 235 -11.47 7.86 -14.90
N ALA A 236 -10.43 8.13 -14.12
CA ALA A 236 -9.14 7.46 -14.24
C ALA A 236 -9.26 5.95 -13.97
N VAL A 237 -9.98 5.53 -12.91
CA VAL A 237 -10.22 4.11 -12.58
C VAL A 237 -10.93 3.41 -13.74
N ARG A 238 -12.03 3.97 -14.25
CA ARG A 238 -12.74 3.38 -15.40
C ARG A 238 -11.89 3.33 -16.67
N SER A 239 -10.98 4.28 -16.86
CA SER A 239 -10.01 4.27 -17.97
C SER A 239 -9.03 3.13 -17.78
N PHE A 240 -8.44 3.03 -16.59
CA PHE A 240 -7.50 2.00 -16.20
C PHE A 240 -8.10 0.58 -16.37
N GLU A 241 -9.29 0.31 -15.83
CA GLU A 241 -9.94 -1.00 -15.89
C GLU A 241 -10.24 -1.48 -17.32
N ARG A 242 -10.42 -0.56 -18.28
CA ARG A 242 -10.60 -0.91 -19.70
C ARG A 242 -9.31 -1.41 -20.36
N HIS A 243 -8.16 -0.95 -19.87
CA HIS A 243 -6.86 -1.28 -20.45
C HIS A 243 -6.12 -2.35 -19.65
N HIS A 244 -6.48 -2.55 -18.39
CA HIS A 244 -5.81 -3.43 -17.44
C HIS A 244 -6.82 -4.29 -16.69
N PRO A 245 -7.11 -5.52 -17.16
CA PRO A 245 -7.95 -6.44 -16.40
C PRO A 245 -7.34 -6.75 -15.02
N LEU A 246 -8.21 -6.96 -14.04
CA LEU A 246 -7.82 -7.34 -12.67
C LEU A 246 -6.92 -8.60 -12.68
N GLY A 247 -5.87 -8.61 -11.85
CA GLY A 247 -4.91 -9.72 -11.79
C GLY A 247 -3.80 -9.70 -12.86
N GLU A 248 -3.86 -8.82 -13.86
CA GLU A 248 -2.79 -8.69 -14.87
C GLU A 248 -1.45 -8.26 -14.24
N GLY A 249 -0.36 -8.89 -14.69
CA GLY A 249 1.01 -8.57 -14.24
C GLY A 249 1.47 -9.31 -12.98
N MET A 250 0.59 -10.07 -12.33
CA MET A 250 0.92 -10.90 -11.16
C MET A 250 1.27 -12.36 -11.55
N GLY A 251 1.15 -12.72 -12.84
CA GLY A 251 1.49 -14.06 -13.35
C GLY A 251 2.95 -14.46 -13.14
N VAL A 252 3.21 -15.77 -13.11
CA VAL A 252 4.57 -16.32 -13.09
C VAL A 252 5.16 -16.07 -14.48
N ARG A 253 6.15 -15.18 -14.60
CA ARG A 253 7.12 -15.33 -15.69
C ARG A 253 7.90 -16.60 -15.35
N SER A 254 7.54 -17.69 -16.03
CA SER A 254 8.30 -18.94 -16.09
C SER A 254 9.71 -18.68 -16.60
#